data_AF-A0A7J0CVA8-F1
#
_entry.id   AF-A0A7J0CVA8-F1
#
_cell.length_a   1.000
_cell.length_b   1.000
_cell.length_c   1.000
_cell.angle_alpha   90.00
_cell.angle_beta   90.00
_cell.angle_gamma   90.00
#
_symmetry.space_group_name_H-M   'P 1'
#
loop_
_entity.id
_entity.type
_entity.pdbx_description
1 polymer ?
#
loop_
_entity_poly.entity_id
_entity_poly.type
_entity_poly.pdbx_seq_one_letter_code
_entity_poly.pdbx_strand_id
1 'polypeptide(L)'
;MAAHRKSAHRKPKQRPFTGPAARTAATLALAGAATATSATGAGAAPAEPAPTAAQVRAKVDRLYHDAEVATEKYNGAKEKEAAATKAVDTLADEAARRTDRLNTARHTLGSMATAQYRTGALDPAVQLALSSDPDTYLERAAQLDRAGDRQTSLLTGIRRQLSGIARVKARADRETEALAARRAELQEHRTAITTKLADARKLLATLTADERAAYERAADAAHGGGPAQADRSATHADRSTARASVAAPNSRAGRAVAFAHGAIGKPYVWGATGPNAFDCSGLTQAAWQAAGVSLPRTTYTQINAGQRVSRSELAPATWCSSTPGSATSASTSAAAR
;
A
#
# COMPACT_ATOMS: atom_id res chain seq x y z
N MET A 1 -10.37 46.49 35.37
CA MET A 1 -10.13 47.66 34.50
C MET A 1 -9.30 47.21 33.30
N ALA A 2 -9.77 47.54 32.07
CA ALA A 2 -9.12 47.52 30.76
C ALA A 2 -8.29 46.26 30.37
N ALA A 3 -8.75 45.30 29.56
CA ALA A 3 -9.17 45.37 28.15
C ALA A 3 -8.12 46.01 27.20
N HIS A 4 -7.31 45.18 26.55
CA HIS A 4 -6.77 45.48 25.23
C HIS A 4 -6.86 44.28 24.30
N ARG A 5 -7.90 44.32 23.46
CA ARG A 5 -8.04 43.54 22.23
C ARG A 5 -7.02 44.05 21.22
N LYS A 6 -6.27 43.16 20.56
CA LYS A 6 -5.65 43.44 19.26
C LYS A 6 -6.34 42.59 18.21
N SER A 7 -7.24 43.25 17.49
CA SER A 7 -7.77 42.82 16.20
C SER A 7 -6.72 43.09 15.13
N ALA A 8 -6.35 42.07 14.34
CA ALA A 8 -5.59 42.26 13.10
C ALA A 8 -6.15 41.34 12.00
N HIS A 9 -7.05 41.95 11.23
CA HIS A 9 -7.46 41.69 9.86
C HIS A 9 -7.10 40.35 9.19
N ARG A 10 -8.13 39.52 9.09
CA ARG A 10 -8.34 38.50 8.06
C ARG A 10 -8.34 39.17 6.67
N LYS A 11 -7.49 38.72 5.74
CA LYS A 11 -7.73 38.87 4.30
C LYS A 11 -7.72 37.47 3.64
N PRO A 12 -8.80 37.10 2.92
CA PRO A 12 -8.88 35.82 2.25
C PRO A 12 -8.08 35.87 0.94
N LYS A 13 -7.22 34.88 0.68
CA LYS A 13 -6.69 34.69 -0.67
C LYS A 13 -7.81 34.15 -1.54
N GLN A 14 -8.26 35.00 -2.45
CA GLN A 14 -9.30 34.74 -3.40
C GLN A 14 -8.86 33.67 -4.40
N ARG A 15 -9.79 32.75 -4.66
CA ARG A 15 -9.76 31.84 -5.80
C ARG A 15 -10.07 32.67 -7.05
N PRO A 16 -9.32 32.56 -8.16
CA PRO A 16 -9.81 33.02 -9.44
C PRO A 16 -10.86 32.02 -9.97
N PHE A 17 -12.06 32.56 -10.18
CA PHE A 17 -13.15 32.14 -11.07
C PHE A 17 -12.75 31.10 -12.13
N THR A 18 -13.37 29.93 -12.25
CA THR A 18 -14.70 29.64 -12.83
C THR A 18 -15.07 30.50 -14.06
N GLY A 19 -14.78 29.96 -15.24
CA GLY A 19 -15.35 30.38 -16.53
C GLY A 19 -15.32 29.17 -17.49
N PRO A 20 -16.38 28.94 -18.30
CA PRO A 20 -16.70 27.62 -18.84
C PRO A 20 -16.02 27.39 -20.18
N ALA A 21 -15.34 26.26 -20.36
CA ALA A 21 -14.90 25.86 -21.70
C ALA A 21 -14.73 24.34 -21.81
N ALA A 22 -15.48 23.77 -22.74
CA ALA A 22 -15.31 22.46 -23.35
C ALA A 22 -15.37 21.23 -22.43
N ARG A 23 -16.61 20.85 -22.09
CA ARG A 23 -16.98 19.43 -22.01
C ARG A 23 -16.71 18.81 -23.37
N THR A 24 -15.63 18.04 -23.52
CA THR A 24 -15.47 17.12 -24.66
C THR A 24 -16.34 15.91 -24.39
N ALA A 25 -17.64 16.08 -24.64
CA ALA A 25 -18.55 14.98 -24.83
C ALA A 25 -18.15 14.31 -26.16
N ALA A 26 -17.55 13.13 -26.08
CA ALA A 26 -17.50 12.23 -27.22
C ALA A 26 -18.92 11.70 -27.46
N THR A 27 -19.76 12.51 -28.09
CA THR A 27 -20.98 12.04 -28.75
C THR A 27 -20.52 11.21 -29.94
N LEU A 28 -20.57 9.90 -29.79
CA LEU A 28 -20.65 8.98 -30.92
C LEU A 28 -21.84 9.43 -31.78
N ALA A 29 -21.52 9.91 -32.98
CA ALA A 29 -22.47 10.26 -34.00
C ALA A 29 -23.24 9.00 -34.41
N LEU A 30 -24.44 8.83 -33.86
CA LEU A 30 -25.48 8.06 -34.53
C LEU A 30 -25.96 8.93 -35.70
N ALA A 31 -25.35 8.71 -36.87
CA ALA A 31 -25.89 9.17 -38.13
C ALA A 31 -27.23 8.45 -38.38
N GLY A 32 -28.31 9.04 -37.87
CA GLY A 32 -29.67 8.74 -38.31
C GLY A 32 -29.87 9.39 -39.68
N ALA A 33 -29.37 8.75 -40.73
CA ALA A 33 -29.80 9.06 -42.09
C ALA A 33 -31.19 8.45 -42.29
N ALA A 34 -32.22 9.26 -42.05
CA ALA A 34 -33.56 8.99 -42.55
C ALA A 34 -33.56 9.23 -44.07
N THR A 35 -33.14 8.23 -44.83
CA THR A 35 -33.46 8.13 -46.26
C THR A 35 -34.46 7.01 -46.42
N ALA A 36 -35.74 7.37 -46.51
CA ALA A 36 -36.75 6.50 -47.07
C ALA A 36 -36.42 6.32 -48.56
N THR A 37 -35.79 5.19 -48.89
CA THR A 37 -35.65 4.74 -50.27
C THR A 37 -35.92 3.24 -50.28
N SER A 38 -37.15 2.90 -50.65
CA SER A 38 -37.57 1.55 -50.99
C SER A 38 -36.90 1.12 -52.29
N ALA A 39 -35.87 0.29 -52.21
CA ALA A 39 -35.37 -0.52 -53.33
C ALA A 39 -34.46 -1.66 -52.83
N THR A 40 -35.04 -2.86 -52.81
CA THR A 40 -34.45 -4.19 -53.08
C THR A 40 -32.93 -4.39 -52.98
N GLY A 41 -32.52 -5.27 -52.05
CA GLY A 41 -31.47 -6.28 -52.30
C GLY A 41 -30.01 -5.83 -52.17
N ALA A 42 -29.50 -5.77 -50.94
CA ALA A 42 -28.09 -6.03 -50.63
C ALA A 42 -28.00 -6.51 -49.17
N GLY A 43 -27.31 -7.63 -48.95
CA GLY A 43 -27.30 -8.38 -47.70
C GLY A 43 -26.96 -7.54 -46.48
N ALA A 44 -27.88 -7.49 -45.51
CA ALA A 44 -27.56 -7.14 -44.15
C ALA A 44 -26.48 -8.12 -43.66
N ALA A 45 -25.31 -7.61 -43.29
CA ALA A 45 -24.36 -8.38 -42.50
C ALA A 45 -25.11 -8.93 -41.28
N PRO A 46 -25.06 -10.23 -40.98
CA PRO A 46 -25.80 -10.79 -39.86
C PRO A 46 -25.37 -10.06 -38.59
N ALA A 47 -26.35 -9.48 -37.89
CA ALA A 47 -26.13 -9.00 -36.53
C ALA A 47 -25.49 -10.14 -35.75
N GLU A 48 -24.32 -9.89 -35.13
CA GLU A 48 -23.63 -10.91 -34.35
C GLU A 48 -24.63 -11.55 -33.38
N PRO A 49 -24.74 -12.90 -33.36
CA PRO A 49 -25.67 -13.57 -32.47
C PRO A 49 -25.37 -13.16 -31.03
N ALA A 50 -26.42 -12.90 -30.25
CA ALA A 50 -26.29 -12.55 -28.84
C ALA A 50 -25.40 -13.59 -28.13
N PRO A 51 -24.48 -13.15 -27.25
CA PRO A 51 -23.52 -14.06 -26.62
C PRO A 51 -24.26 -15.17 -25.87
N THR A 52 -23.82 -16.41 -26.10
CA THR A 52 -24.35 -17.58 -25.40
C THR A 52 -24.08 -17.51 -23.90
N ALA A 53 -24.89 -18.19 -23.09
CA ALA A 53 -24.67 -18.24 -21.64
C ALA A 53 -23.26 -18.74 -21.25
N ALA A 54 -22.68 -19.65 -22.03
CA ALA A 54 -21.31 -20.11 -21.84
C ALA A 54 -20.27 -19.00 -22.07
N GLN A 55 -20.45 -18.18 -23.11
CA GLN A 55 -19.58 -17.03 -23.38
C GLN A 55 -19.72 -15.94 -22.31
N VAL A 56 -20.94 -15.69 -21.83
CA VAL A 56 -21.17 -14.76 -20.70
C VAL A 56 -20.46 -15.24 -19.45
N ARG A 57 -20.61 -16.52 -19.07
CA ARG A 57 -19.89 -17.12 -17.93
C ARG A 57 -18.38 -16.96 -18.05
N ALA A 58 -17.79 -17.35 -19.19
CA ALA A 58 -16.35 -17.22 -19.41
C ALA A 58 -15.86 -15.76 -19.30
N LYS A 59 -16.65 -14.80 -19.78
CA LYS A 59 -16.32 -13.37 -19.68
C LYS A 59 -16.42 -12.86 -18.24
N VAL A 60 -17.43 -13.29 -17.49
CA VAL A 60 -17.58 -12.98 -16.06
C VAL A 60 -16.41 -13.54 -15.26
N ASP A 61 -16.03 -14.79 -15.49
CA ASP A 61 -14.88 -15.43 -14.81
C ASP A 61 -13.57 -14.68 -15.10
N ARG A 62 -13.38 -14.25 -16.35
CA ARG A 62 -12.23 -13.42 -16.72
C ARG A 62 -12.24 -12.06 -16.00
N LEU A 63 -13.39 -11.41 -15.90
CA LEU A 63 -13.51 -10.13 -15.19
C LEU A 63 -13.24 -10.27 -13.68
N TYR A 64 -13.73 -11.35 -13.05
CA TYR A 64 -13.38 -11.65 -11.66
C TYR A 64 -11.89 -11.94 -11.50
N HIS A 65 -11.29 -12.75 -12.39
CA HIS A 65 -9.85 -12.98 -12.36
C HIS A 65 -9.03 -11.69 -12.52
N ASP A 66 -9.38 -10.84 -13.49
CA ASP A 66 -8.69 -9.58 -13.73
C ASP A 66 -8.89 -8.60 -12.56
N ALA A 67 -10.05 -8.67 -11.87
CA ALA A 67 -10.28 -7.94 -10.63
C ALA A 67 -9.36 -8.44 -9.51
N GLU A 68 -9.14 -9.76 -9.40
CA GLU A 68 -8.20 -10.35 -8.45
C GLU A 68 -6.74 -9.97 -8.72
N VAL A 69 -6.32 -9.93 -9.99
CA VAL A 69 -4.99 -9.43 -10.34
C VAL A 69 -4.81 -7.97 -9.90
N ALA A 70 -5.84 -7.14 -10.09
CA ALA A 70 -5.82 -5.77 -9.63
C ALA A 70 -5.90 -5.68 -8.07
N THR A 71 -6.55 -6.64 -7.39
CA THR A 71 -6.49 -6.83 -5.93
C THR A 71 -5.08 -6.88 -5.42
N GLU A 72 -4.31 -7.78 -6.00
CA GLU A 72 -2.96 -8.04 -5.55
C GLU A 72 -2.04 -6.85 -5.78
N LYS A 73 -2.24 -6.11 -6.89
CA LYS A 73 -1.53 -4.85 -7.15
C LYS A 73 -1.89 -3.77 -6.15
N TYR A 74 -3.17 -3.58 -5.85
CA TYR A 74 -3.61 -2.61 -4.84
C TYR A 74 -3.08 -2.95 -3.45
N ASN A 75 -3.17 -4.20 -3.03
CA ASN A 75 -2.65 -4.63 -1.73
C ASN A 75 -1.14 -4.36 -1.65
N GLY A 76 -0.38 -4.64 -2.71
CA GLY A 76 1.03 -4.30 -2.79
C GLY A 76 1.30 -2.79 -2.76
N ALA A 77 0.49 -1.98 -3.44
CA ALA A 77 0.58 -0.52 -3.40
C ALA A 77 0.23 0.03 -2.00
N LYS A 78 -0.70 -0.61 -1.29
CA LYS A 78 -1.16 -0.22 0.05
C LYS A 78 -0.08 -0.44 1.08
N GLU A 79 0.63 -1.58 1.03
CA GLU A 79 1.80 -1.82 1.87
C GLU A 79 2.90 -0.77 1.62
N LYS A 80 3.15 -0.41 0.36
CA LYS A 80 4.13 0.63 0.01
C LYS A 80 3.70 2.03 0.47
N GLU A 81 2.42 2.36 0.41
CA GLU A 81 1.85 3.63 0.90
C GLU A 81 2.01 3.75 2.42
N ALA A 82 1.73 2.68 3.16
CA ALA A 82 1.94 2.62 4.60
C ALA A 82 3.42 2.78 4.98
N ALA A 83 4.33 2.09 4.26
CA ALA A 83 5.77 2.21 4.46
C ALA A 83 6.28 3.63 4.17
N ALA A 84 5.84 4.24 3.07
CA ALA A 84 6.21 5.61 2.70
C ALA A 84 5.69 6.63 3.72
N THR A 85 4.46 6.47 4.21
CA THR A 85 3.90 7.32 5.28
C THR A 85 4.79 7.27 6.53
N LYS A 86 5.13 6.06 7.00
CA LYS A 86 6.03 5.90 8.15
C LYS A 86 7.42 6.50 7.92
N ALA A 87 7.94 6.40 6.70
CA ALA A 87 9.23 6.99 6.34
C ALA A 87 9.18 8.53 6.40
N VAL A 88 8.12 9.15 5.88
CA VAL A 88 7.90 10.60 5.96
C VAL A 88 7.83 11.05 7.42
N ASP A 89 7.05 10.37 8.27
CA ASP A 89 6.93 10.71 9.69
C ASP A 89 8.29 10.62 10.41
N THR A 90 9.04 9.54 10.16
CA THR A 90 10.37 9.33 10.74
C THR A 90 11.35 10.44 10.34
N LEU A 91 11.28 10.88 9.08
CA LEU A 91 12.14 11.94 8.55
C LEU A 91 11.74 13.32 9.10
N ALA A 92 10.45 13.58 9.29
CA ALA A 92 9.96 14.79 9.93
C ALA A 92 10.48 14.89 11.38
N ASP A 93 10.37 13.80 12.13
CA ASP A 93 10.91 13.69 13.49
C ASP A 93 12.44 13.87 13.54
N GLU A 94 13.15 13.27 12.59
CA GLU A 94 14.60 13.44 12.50
C GLU A 94 14.97 14.90 12.17
N ALA A 95 14.25 15.54 11.26
CA ALA A 95 14.45 16.94 10.91
C ALA A 95 14.21 17.87 12.11
N ALA A 96 13.16 17.61 12.91
CA ALA A 96 12.89 18.34 14.14
C ALA A 96 14.05 18.23 15.13
N ARG A 97 14.45 16.99 15.48
CA ARG A 97 15.58 16.76 16.41
C ARG A 97 16.90 17.38 15.93
N ARG A 98 17.18 17.33 14.63
CA ARG A 98 18.38 17.97 14.06
C ARG A 98 18.31 19.49 14.12
N THR A 99 17.13 20.06 13.90
CA THR A 99 16.90 21.51 14.00
C THR A 99 17.08 22.00 15.43
N ASP A 100 16.61 21.24 16.43
CA ASP A 100 16.81 21.57 17.84
C ASP A 100 18.30 21.59 18.20
N ARG A 101 19.05 20.56 17.81
CA ARG A 101 20.50 20.53 18.04
C ARG A 101 21.23 21.68 17.34
N LEU A 102 20.78 22.11 16.16
CA LEU A 102 21.32 23.27 15.46
C LEU A 102 21.02 24.57 16.22
N ASN A 103 19.81 24.71 16.75
CA ASN A 103 19.43 25.88 17.53
C ASN A 103 20.23 25.95 18.84
N THR A 104 20.42 24.83 19.55
CA THR A 104 21.31 24.76 20.71
C THR A 104 22.73 25.23 20.37
N ALA A 105 23.30 24.72 19.28
CA ALA A 105 24.65 25.11 18.85
C ALA A 105 24.74 26.60 18.50
N ARG A 106 23.71 27.17 17.86
CA ARG A 106 23.61 28.60 17.55
C ARG A 106 23.49 29.45 18.82
N HIS A 107 22.73 29.01 19.82
CA HIS A 107 22.63 29.70 21.11
C HIS A 107 23.98 29.70 21.84
N THR A 108 24.69 28.57 21.87
CA THR A 108 26.05 28.50 22.43
C THR A 108 26.99 29.47 21.71
N LEU A 109 27.01 29.45 20.37
CA LEU A 109 27.86 30.36 19.59
C LEU A 109 27.52 31.84 19.86
N GLY A 110 26.23 32.17 19.91
CA GLY A 110 25.76 33.54 20.21
C GLY A 110 26.15 33.99 21.61
N SER A 111 26.12 33.09 22.61
CA SER A 111 26.57 33.40 23.97
C SER A 111 28.08 33.68 24.04
N MET A 112 28.89 32.92 23.30
CA MET A 112 30.34 33.14 23.20
C MET A 112 30.65 34.46 22.50
N ALA A 113 29.97 34.74 21.38
CA ALA A 113 30.15 36.00 20.64
C ALA A 113 29.76 37.23 21.48
N THR A 114 28.68 37.12 22.27
CA THR A 114 28.26 38.19 23.19
C THR A 114 29.29 38.44 24.29
N ALA A 115 29.87 37.37 24.86
CA ALA A 115 30.92 37.49 25.86
C ALA A 115 32.16 38.19 25.27
N GLN A 116 32.61 37.76 24.09
CA GLN A 116 33.76 38.35 23.39
C GLN A 116 33.55 39.83 23.05
N TYR A 117 32.35 40.21 22.60
CA TYR A 117 31.99 41.60 22.30
C TYR A 117 32.04 42.49 23.55
N ARG A 118 31.52 42.00 24.69
CA ARG A 118 31.54 42.76 25.96
C ARG A 118 32.93 42.97 26.53
N THR A 119 33.83 42.01 26.33
CA THR A 119 35.20 42.10 26.85
C THR A 119 36.11 43.01 26.03
N GLY A 120 35.73 43.41 24.81
CA GLY A 120 36.42 44.42 24.00
C GLY A 120 37.95 44.29 23.99
N ALA A 121 38.51 43.47 23.11
CA ALA A 121 39.93 43.14 23.20
C ALA A 121 40.85 44.31 22.78
N LEU A 122 41.72 44.75 23.69
CA LEU A 122 42.98 45.44 23.37
C LEU A 122 43.88 44.50 22.56
N ASP A 123 44.74 45.05 21.72
CA ASP A 123 45.69 44.26 20.92
C ASP A 123 46.54 43.32 21.82
N PRO A 124 46.70 42.02 21.48
CA PRO A 124 47.45 41.07 22.30
C PRO A 124 48.90 41.52 22.61
N ALA A 125 49.55 42.23 21.70
CA ALA A 125 50.90 42.76 21.93
C ALA A 125 50.89 43.89 22.97
N VAL A 126 49.82 44.70 23.00
CA VAL A 126 49.62 45.73 24.02
C VAL A 126 49.26 45.11 25.37
N GLN A 127 48.47 44.02 25.39
CA GLN A 127 48.17 43.30 26.62
C GLN A 127 49.42 42.62 27.22
N LEU A 128 50.30 42.06 26.40
CA LEU A 128 51.57 41.49 26.84
C LEU A 128 52.52 42.57 27.38
N ALA A 129 52.65 43.70 26.67
CA ALA A 129 53.50 44.81 27.08
C ALA A 129 53.04 45.48 28.40
N LEU A 130 51.74 45.44 28.70
CA LEU A 130 51.16 45.95 29.93
C LEU A 130 51.08 44.90 31.06
N SER A 131 51.46 43.63 30.79
CA SER A 131 51.42 42.58 31.80
C SER A 131 52.60 42.69 32.75
N SER A 132 52.33 42.81 34.05
CA SER A 132 53.34 42.81 35.11
C SER A 132 53.86 41.40 35.43
N ASP A 133 53.23 40.35 34.90
CA ASP A 133 53.62 38.96 35.03
C ASP A 133 53.44 38.23 33.68
N PRO A 134 54.55 37.88 32.98
CA PRO A 134 54.48 37.23 31.68
C PRO A 134 53.95 35.79 31.74
N ASP A 135 54.12 35.06 32.84
CA ASP A 135 53.63 33.68 32.98
C ASP A 135 52.09 33.67 33.04
N THR A 136 51.51 34.58 33.83
CA THR A 136 50.05 34.79 33.90
C THR A 136 49.46 35.17 32.53
N TYR A 137 50.20 35.90 31.68
CA TYR A 137 49.76 36.20 30.32
C TYR A 137 49.72 34.94 29.44
N LEU A 138 50.79 34.11 29.46
CA LEU A 138 50.87 32.89 28.66
C LEU A 138 49.79 31.88 29.04
N GLU A 139 49.45 31.74 30.32
CA GLU A 139 48.33 30.90 30.77
C GLU A 139 47.00 31.37 30.21
N ARG A 140 46.75 32.69 30.20
CA ARG A 140 45.54 33.28 29.59
C ARG A 140 45.52 33.09 28.08
N ALA A 141 46.64 33.24 27.40
CA ALA A 141 46.76 32.99 25.96
C ALA A 141 46.44 31.52 25.62
N ALA A 142 46.97 30.56 26.38
CA ALA A 142 46.66 29.14 26.20
C ALA A 142 45.18 28.80 26.51
N GLN A 143 44.51 29.57 27.36
CA GLN A 143 43.06 29.45 27.58
C GLN A 143 42.25 30.02 26.41
N LEU A 144 42.70 31.13 25.82
CA LEU A 144 42.08 31.74 24.64
C LEU A 144 42.23 30.87 23.39
N ASP A 145 43.39 30.26 23.16
CA ASP A 145 43.60 29.32 22.06
C ASP A 145 42.65 28.12 22.15
N ARG A 146 42.55 27.51 23.35
CA ARG A 146 41.59 26.43 23.60
C ARG A 146 40.14 26.88 23.40
N ALA A 147 39.81 28.15 23.66
CA ALA A 147 38.48 28.69 23.37
C ALA A 147 38.25 28.87 21.86
N GLY A 148 39.27 29.31 21.12
CA GLY A 148 39.27 29.41 19.65
C GLY A 148 39.07 28.06 18.97
N ASP A 149 39.73 27.00 19.45
CA ASP A 149 39.56 25.63 18.96
C ASP A 149 38.14 25.11 19.18
N ARG A 150 37.56 25.40 20.35
CA ARG A 150 36.16 25.07 20.66
C ARG A 150 35.19 25.80 19.74
N GLN A 151 35.43 27.08 19.47
CA GLN A 151 34.61 27.88 18.54
C GLN A 151 34.69 27.34 17.11
N THR A 152 35.89 26.98 16.64
CA THR A 152 36.09 26.35 15.33
C THR A 152 35.38 25.00 15.23
N SER A 153 35.44 24.19 16.29
CA SER A 153 34.74 22.92 16.39
C SER A 153 33.22 23.09 16.36
N LEU A 154 32.69 24.11 17.05
CA LEU A 154 31.26 24.44 17.08
C LEU A 154 30.78 24.89 15.69
N LEU A 155 31.51 25.78 15.02
CA LEU A 155 31.20 26.23 13.65
C LEU A 155 31.21 25.07 12.65
N THR A 156 32.20 24.18 12.76
CA THR A 156 32.27 22.95 11.94
C THR A 156 31.09 22.02 12.24
N GLY A 157 30.70 21.90 13.51
CA GLY A 157 29.50 21.20 13.95
C GLY A 157 28.22 21.76 13.30
N ILE A 158 28.02 23.07 13.35
CA ILE A 158 26.89 23.78 12.75
C ILE A 158 26.82 23.54 11.25
N ARG A 159 27.94 23.68 10.52
CA ARG A 159 28.01 23.39 9.08
C ARG A 159 27.57 21.95 8.78
N ARG A 160 28.08 20.97 9.54
CA ARG A 160 27.67 19.55 9.40
C ARG A 160 26.19 19.34 9.70
N GLN A 161 25.64 20.01 10.71
CA GLN A 161 24.21 19.95 11.03
C GLN A 161 23.35 20.52 9.91
N LEU A 162 23.72 21.67 9.34
CA LEU A 162 23.02 22.28 8.21
C LEU A 162 22.99 21.34 7.00
N SER A 163 24.13 20.77 6.61
CA SER A 163 24.17 19.78 5.52
C SER A 163 23.36 18.53 5.84
N GLY A 164 23.35 18.07 7.09
CA GLY A 164 22.53 16.95 7.56
C GLY A 164 21.04 17.23 7.44
N ILE A 165 20.58 18.41 7.87
CA ILE A 165 19.18 18.82 7.75
C ILE A 165 18.77 18.92 6.28
N ALA A 166 19.61 19.49 5.43
CA ALA A 166 19.34 19.57 3.99
C ALA A 166 19.14 18.18 3.36
N ARG A 167 19.97 17.19 3.74
CA ARG A 167 19.82 15.80 3.27
C ARG A 167 18.53 15.15 3.75
N VAL A 168 18.15 15.35 5.02
CA VAL A 168 16.90 14.80 5.57
C VAL A 168 15.69 15.42 4.86
N LYS A 169 15.69 16.74 4.65
CA LYS A 169 14.62 17.43 3.89
C LYS A 169 14.49 16.89 2.48
N ALA A 170 15.60 16.82 1.73
CA ALA A 170 15.59 16.28 0.37
C ALA A 170 15.10 14.83 0.30
N ARG A 171 15.36 14.02 1.34
CA ARG A 171 14.79 12.67 1.43
C ARG A 171 13.30 12.69 1.74
N ALA A 172 12.85 13.54 2.66
CA ALA A 172 11.44 13.70 3.00
C ALA A 172 10.62 14.15 1.77
N ASP A 173 11.16 15.07 0.97
CA ASP A 173 10.54 15.53 -0.28
C ASP A 173 10.34 14.36 -1.26
N ARG A 174 11.39 13.55 -1.49
CA ARG A 174 11.30 12.34 -2.34
C ARG A 174 10.29 11.32 -1.83
N GLU A 175 10.27 11.06 -0.53
CA GLU A 175 9.29 10.12 0.07
C GLU A 175 7.86 10.67 -0.02
N THR A 176 7.68 12.00 0.06
CA THR A 176 6.38 12.65 -0.09
C THR A 176 5.88 12.56 -1.53
N GLU A 177 6.75 12.77 -2.53
CA GLU A 177 6.44 12.54 -3.94
C GLU A 177 6.10 11.08 -4.22
N ALA A 178 6.89 10.14 -3.67
CA ALA A 178 6.62 8.72 -3.75
C ALA A 178 5.26 8.37 -3.13
N LEU A 179 4.94 8.93 -1.96
CA LEU A 179 3.65 8.73 -1.28
C LEU A 179 2.48 9.24 -2.15
N ALA A 180 2.60 10.40 -2.77
CA ALA A 180 1.60 10.94 -3.69
C ALA A 180 1.39 10.00 -4.90
N ALA A 181 2.48 9.52 -5.50
CA ALA A 181 2.41 8.55 -6.60
C ALA A 181 1.74 7.22 -6.18
N ARG A 182 2.06 6.69 -4.98
CA ARG A 182 1.41 5.48 -4.46
C ARG A 182 -0.08 5.67 -4.19
N ARG A 183 -0.49 6.84 -3.72
CA ARG A 183 -1.90 7.16 -3.54
C ARG A 183 -2.65 7.24 -4.87
N ALA A 184 -2.03 7.79 -5.92
CA ALA A 184 -2.59 7.79 -7.26
C ALA A 184 -2.75 6.36 -7.80
N GLU A 185 -1.71 5.52 -7.66
CA GLU A 185 -1.73 4.10 -8.05
C GLU A 185 -2.84 3.33 -7.31
N LEU A 186 -3.05 3.59 -6.02
CA LEU A 186 -4.16 2.99 -5.26
C LEU A 186 -5.54 3.37 -5.81
N GLN A 187 -5.73 4.63 -6.21
CA GLN A 187 -7.00 5.06 -6.82
C GLN A 187 -7.22 4.42 -8.18
N GLU A 188 -6.17 4.27 -8.97
CA GLU A 188 -6.23 3.59 -10.27
C GLU A 188 -6.65 2.13 -10.11
N HIS A 189 -5.97 1.36 -9.25
CA HIS A 189 -6.33 -0.04 -9.00
C HIS A 189 -7.73 -0.18 -8.42
N ARG A 190 -8.12 0.69 -7.48
CA ARG A 190 -9.48 0.72 -6.92
C ARG A 190 -10.51 0.93 -8.04
N THR A 191 -10.29 1.89 -8.91
CA THR A 191 -11.18 2.17 -10.05
C THR A 191 -11.26 0.95 -10.96
N ALA A 192 -10.12 0.40 -11.36
CA ALA A 192 -10.04 -0.77 -12.23
C ALA A 192 -10.84 -1.98 -11.70
N ILE A 193 -10.91 -2.14 -10.38
CA ILE A 193 -11.63 -3.25 -9.73
C ILE A 193 -13.11 -2.97 -9.65
N THR A 194 -13.48 -1.76 -9.22
CA THR A 194 -14.89 -1.36 -9.21
C THR A 194 -15.51 -1.46 -10.60
N THR A 195 -14.78 -1.07 -11.65
CA THR A 195 -15.23 -1.21 -13.05
C THR A 195 -15.39 -2.66 -13.45
N LYS A 196 -14.37 -3.52 -13.24
CA LYS A 196 -14.44 -4.94 -13.62
C LYS A 196 -15.57 -5.67 -12.89
N LEU A 197 -15.76 -5.40 -11.60
CA LEU A 197 -16.84 -5.98 -10.81
C LEU A 197 -18.22 -5.47 -11.27
N ALA A 198 -18.33 -4.20 -11.65
CA ALA A 198 -19.57 -3.65 -12.21
C ALA A 198 -19.90 -4.28 -13.58
N ASP A 199 -18.90 -4.44 -14.45
CA ASP A 199 -19.05 -5.09 -15.75
C ASP A 199 -19.45 -6.57 -15.60
N ALA A 200 -18.85 -7.28 -14.64
CA ALA A 200 -19.21 -8.67 -14.31
C ALA A 200 -20.67 -8.77 -13.85
N ARG A 201 -21.11 -7.89 -12.94
CA ARG A 201 -22.51 -7.81 -12.49
C ARG A 201 -23.47 -7.49 -13.63
N LYS A 202 -23.09 -6.58 -14.53
CA LYS A 202 -23.90 -6.22 -15.71
C LYS A 202 -24.06 -7.41 -16.65
N LEU A 203 -23.01 -8.20 -16.88
CA LEU A 203 -23.07 -9.42 -17.67
C LEU A 203 -23.90 -10.52 -16.99
N LEU A 204 -23.74 -10.72 -15.67
CA LEU A 204 -24.59 -11.64 -14.93
C LEU A 204 -26.07 -11.23 -14.98
N ALA A 205 -26.35 -9.93 -15.03
CA ALA A 205 -27.71 -9.40 -15.18
C ALA A 205 -28.35 -9.73 -16.54
N THR A 206 -27.57 -10.06 -17.58
CA THR A 206 -28.12 -10.49 -18.88
C THR A 206 -28.51 -11.97 -18.91
N LEU A 207 -28.11 -12.76 -17.91
CA LEU A 207 -28.49 -14.17 -17.77
C LEU A 207 -29.88 -14.30 -17.14
N THR A 208 -30.60 -15.34 -17.53
CA THR A 208 -31.84 -15.77 -16.86
C THR A 208 -31.58 -16.20 -15.41
N ALA A 209 -32.64 -16.31 -14.61
CA ALA A 209 -32.53 -16.74 -13.21
C ALA A 209 -31.90 -18.14 -13.09
N ASP A 210 -32.30 -19.07 -13.96
CA ASP A 210 -31.79 -20.45 -13.94
C ASP A 210 -30.31 -20.53 -14.34
N GLU A 211 -29.90 -19.76 -15.36
CA GLU A 211 -28.50 -19.68 -15.80
C GLU A 211 -27.60 -19.04 -14.74
N ARG A 212 -28.11 -18.04 -14.02
CA ARG A 212 -27.40 -17.38 -12.92
C ARG A 212 -27.28 -18.31 -11.71
N ALA A 213 -28.35 -18.99 -11.32
CA ALA A 213 -28.29 -20.00 -10.26
C ALA A 213 -27.37 -21.16 -10.63
N ALA A 214 -27.29 -21.54 -11.92
CA ALA A 214 -26.32 -22.52 -12.40
C ALA A 214 -24.88 -22.01 -12.32
N TYR A 215 -24.64 -20.73 -12.62
CA TYR A 215 -23.33 -20.09 -12.44
C TYR A 215 -22.90 -20.08 -10.98
N GLU A 216 -23.76 -19.64 -10.06
CA GLU A 216 -23.48 -19.58 -8.62
C GLU A 216 -23.18 -20.98 -8.05
N ARG A 217 -24.00 -21.99 -8.40
CA ARG A 217 -23.74 -23.38 -7.99
C ARG A 217 -22.42 -23.92 -8.55
N ALA A 218 -22.06 -23.58 -9.79
CA ALA A 218 -20.80 -23.99 -10.38
C ALA A 218 -19.60 -23.29 -9.73
N ALA A 219 -19.74 -22.01 -9.40
CA ALA A 219 -18.74 -21.26 -8.64
C ALA A 219 -18.55 -21.87 -7.24
N ASP A 220 -19.62 -22.15 -6.50
CA ASP A 220 -19.54 -22.75 -5.16
C ASP A 220 -18.86 -24.13 -5.19
N ALA A 221 -19.23 -24.97 -6.17
CA ALA A 221 -18.62 -26.29 -6.37
C ALA A 221 -17.12 -26.20 -6.71
N ALA A 222 -16.71 -25.22 -7.51
CA ALA A 222 -15.30 -25.01 -7.87
C ALA A 222 -14.44 -24.53 -6.68
N HIS A 223 -15.03 -23.80 -5.73
CA HIS A 223 -14.35 -23.29 -4.54
C HIS A 223 -14.42 -24.24 -3.32
N GLY A 224 -14.82 -25.50 -3.53
CA GLY A 224 -14.84 -26.54 -2.49
C GLY A 224 -16.05 -26.47 -1.54
N GLY A 225 -17.01 -25.59 -1.80
CA GLY A 225 -18.33 -25.62 -1.17
C GLY A 225 -19.20 -26.68 -1.84
N GLY A 226 -19.05 -27.94 -1.43
CA GLY A 226 -20.13 -28.91 -1.66
C GLY A 226 -21.42 -28.34 -1.06
N PRO A 227 -22.60 -28.57 -1.68
CA PRO A 227 -23.84 -27.94 -1.23
C PRO A 227 -24.00 -28.18 0.26
N ALA A 228 -24.14 -27.08 1.02
CA ALA A 228 -24.62 -27.15 2.39
C ALA A 228 -26.02 -27.77 2.31
N GLN A 229 -26.12 -29.08 2.51
CA GLN A 229 -27.38 -29.78 2.71
C GLN A 229 -27.90 -29.38 4.09
N ALA A 230 -28.41 -28.16 4.19
CA ALA A 230 -29.51 -27.89 5.08
C ALA A 230 -30.67 -28.75 4.57
N ASP A 231 -31.16 -29.63 5.43
CA ASP A 231 -32.30 -30.52 5.24
C ASP A 231 -32.01 -31.90 4.58
N ARG A 232 -31.58 -32.85 5.44
CA ARG A 232 -32.10 -34.23 5.54
C ARG A 232 -31.42 -35.00 6.69
N SER A 233 -31.76 -34.60 7.92
CA SER A 233 -31.58 -35.47 9.10
C SER A 233 -32.63 -36.58 9.07
N ALA A 234 -32.36 -37.69 8.39
CA ALA A 234 -33.08 -38.96 8.63
C ALA A 234 -32.47 -40.21 7.96
N THR A 235 -31.56 -40.10 6.98
CA THR A 235 -31.13 -41.29 6.20
C THR A 235 -29.63 -41.45 5.98
N HIS A 236 -28.78 -40.85 6.82
CA HIS A 236 -27.31 -40.99 6.76
C HIS A 236 -26.74 -41.98 7.78
N ALA A 237 -27.29 -43.19 7.87
CA ALA A 237 -26.62 -44.29 8.56
C ALA A 237 -25.76 -45.16 7.62
N ASP A 238 -25.90 -45.05 6.29
CA ASP A 238 -25.32 -46.05 5.38
C ASP A 238 -24.68 -45.48 4.09
N ARG A 239 -24.05 -44.31 4.19
CA ARG A 239 -23.16 -43.86 3.10
C ARG A 239 -21.91 -43.16 3.64
N SER A 240 -21.30 -43.82 4.61
CA SER A 240 -19.94 -43.57 5.07
C SER A 240 -18.95 -44.29 4.16
N THR A 241 -19.01 -44.07 2.84
CA THR A 241 -17.80 -44.27 2.02
C THR A 241 -16.90 -43.08 2.32
N ALA A 242 -16.09 -43.24 3.35
CA ALA A 242 -15.13 -42.28 3.85
C ALA A 242 -14.37 -41.64 2.68
N ARG A 243 -14.65 -40.36 2.41
CA ARG A 243 -13.64 -39.52 1.76
C ARG A 243 -12.53 -39.44 2.79
N ALA A 244 -11.50 -40.28 2.63
CA ALA A 244 -10.39 -40.37 3.57
C ALA A 244 -9.94 -38.95 3.93
N SER A 245 -9.97 -38.63 5.23
CA SER A 245 -9.41 -37.38 5.70
C SER A 245 -7.93 -37.40 5.32
N VAL A 246 -7.55 -36.63 4.30
CA VAL A 246 -6.16 -36.57 3.88
C VAL A 246 -5.39 -35.96 5.04
N ALA A 247 -4.57 -36.77 5.71
CA ALA A 247 -3.82 -36.33 6.87
C ALA A 247 -2.91 -35.17 6.47
N ALA A 248 -2.93 -34.09 7.26
CA ALA A 248 -2.05 -32.96 6.99
C ALA A 248 -0.58 -33.41 7.10
N PRO A 249 0.30 -32.94 6.20
CA PRO A 249 1.69 -33.39 6.16
C PRO A 249 2.48 -33.08 7.43
N ASN A 250 2.03 -32.10 8.23
CA ASN A 250 2.53 -31.84 9.58
C ASN A 250 1.50 -31.06 10.42
N SER A 251 1.80 -30.85 11.71
CA SER A 251 0.92 -30.15 12.65
C SER A 251 0.67 -28.69 12.28
N ARG A 252 1.65 -28.00 11.66
CA ARG A 252 1.47 -26.62 11.18
C ARG A 252 0.48 -26.57 10.01
N ALA A 253 0.64 -27.45 9.03
CA ALA A 253 -0.29 -27.62 7.92
C ALA A 253 -1.70 -27.96 8.42
N GLY A 254 -1.82 -28.84 9.43
CA GLY A 254 -3.10 -29.18 10.05
C GLY A 254 -3.78 -27.96 10.70
N ARG A 255 -3.02 -27.14 11.44
CA ARG A 255 -3.53 -25.90 12.04
C ARG A 255 -3.97 -24.87 11.01
N ALA A 256 -3.19 -24.69 9.94
CA ALA A 256 -3.54 -23.76 8.86
C ALA A 256 -4.83 -24.19 8.14
N VAL A 257 -4.96 -25.48 7.82
CA VAL A 257 -6.19 -26.03 7.21
C VAL A 257 -7.38 -25.90 8.15
N ALA A 258 -7.21 -26.20 9.44
CA ALA A 258 -8.28 -26.04 10.43
C ALA A 258 -8.76 -24.59 10.55
N PHE A 259 -7.83 -23.62 10.52
CA PHE A 259 -8.18 -22.20 10.49
C PHE A 259 -8.98 -21.84 9.23
N ALA A 260 -8.52 -22.27 8.06
CA ALA A 260 -9.19 -21.99 6.79
C ALA A 260 -10.61 -22.59 6.75
N HIS A 261 -10.79 -23.82 7.27
CA HIS A 261 -12.12 -24.42 7.43
C HIS A 261 -13.02 -23.61 8.35
N GLY A 262 -12.50 -23.09 9.46
CA GLY A 262 -13.25 -22.20 10.36
C GLY A 262 -13.61 -20.83 9.75
N ALA A 263 -13.02 -20.48 8.61
CA ALA A 263 -13.34 -19.26 7.87
C ALA A 263 -14.41 -19.46 6.78
N ILE A 264 -14.86 -20.69 6.53
CA ILE A 264 -15.92 -20.97 5.55
C ILE A 264 -17.19 -20.20 5.94
N GLY A 265 -17.78 -19.53 4.95
CA GLY A 265 -18.97 -18.68 5.13
C GLY A 265 -18.68 -17.23 5.52
N LYS A 266 -17.42 -16.87 5.83
CA LYS A 266 -17.06 -15.46 6.04
C LYS A 266 -17.07 -14.69 4.70
N PRO A 267 -17.47 -13.41 4.69
CA PRO A 267 -17.52 -12.62 3.47
C PRO A 267 -16.13 -12.40 2.85
N TYR A 268 -16.08 -12.44 1.52
CA TYR A 268 -14.93 -11.99 0.75
C TYR A 268 -14.90 -10.46 0.73
N VAL A 269 -13.87 -9.86 1.32
CA VAL A 269 -13.68 -8.40 1.31
C VAL A 269 -12.28 -8.06 0.83
N TRP A 270 -12.25 -7.23 -0.20
CA TRP A 270 -11.05 -6.77 -0.84
C TRP A 270 -10.08 -6.10 0.13
N GLY A 271 -8.84 -6.60 0.21
CA GLY A 271 -7.83 -6.08 1.12
C GLY A 271 -7.98 -6.53 2.57
N ALA A 272 -8.98 -7.36 2.91
CA ALA A 272 -9.23 -7.81 4.28
C ALA A 272 -8.31 -8.97 4.70
N THR A 273 -7.85 -8.93 5.95
CA THR A 273 -6.94 -9.91 6.56
C THR A 273 -7.52 -10.57 7.82
N GLY A 274 -8.85 -10.48 8.00
CA GLY A 274 -9.56 -11.08 9.14
C GLY A 274 -9.90 -10.12 10.29
N PRO A 275 -10.53 -10.63 11.36
CA PRO A 275 -11.07 -12.00 11.48
C PRO A 275 -12.48 -12.16 10.87
N ASN A 276 -13.13 -11.07 10.50
CA ASN A 276 -14.54 -11.07 10.08
C ASN A 276 -14.72 -11.24 8.56
N ALA A 277 -13.70 -10.93 7.78
CA ALA A 277 -13.70 -11.04 6.33
C ALA A 277 -12.26 -11.24 5.84
N PHE A 278 -12.09 -11.89 4.69
CA PHE A 278 -10.77 -12.15 4.12
C PHE A 278 -10.78 -11.90 2.60
N ASP A 279 -9.65 -11.50 2.04
CA ASP A 279 -9.35 -11.76 0.64
C ASP A 279 -8.51 -13.04 0.47
N CYS A 280 -8.17 -13.40 -0.77
CA CYS A 280 -7.46 -14.65 -1.08
C CYS A 280 -6.10 -14.77 -0.35
N SER A 281 -5.25 -13.75 -0.44
CA SER A 281 -3.95 -13.71 0.23
C SER A 281 -4.07 -13.47 1.74
N GLY A 282 -5.08 -12.75 2.20
CA GLY A 282 -5.36 -12.48 3.61
C GLY A 282 -5.82 -13.73 4.38
N LEU A 283 -6.66 -14.58 3.77
CA LEU A 283 -7.04 -15.87 4.35
C LEU A 283 -5.82 -16.79 4.49
N THR A 284 -4.99 -16.88 3.44
CA THR A 284 -3.78 -17.68 3.44
C THR A 284 -2.80 -17.20 4.51
N GLN A 285 -2.59 -15.88 4.60
CA GLN A 285 -1.76 -15.25 5.62
C GLN A 285 -2.25 -15.58 7.03
N ALA A 286 -3.55 -15.39 7.31
CA ALA A 286 -4.12 -15.63 8.63
C ALA A 286 -4.09 -17.11 9.03
N ALA A 287 -4.35 -18.02 8.09
CA ALA A 287 -4.29 -19.46 8.31
C ALA A 287 -2.87 -19.92 8.72
N TRP A 288 -1.85 -19.47 8.00
CA TRP A 288 -0.47 -19.81 8.31
C TRP A 288 0.07 -19.07 9.53
N GLN A 289 -0.39 -17.84 9.78
CA GLN A 289 -0.08 -17.12 11.01
C GLN A 289 -0.65 -17.86 12.23
N ALA A 290 -1.86 -18.41 12.12
CA ALA A 290 -2.45 -19.28 13.13
C ALA A 290 -1.69 -20.60 13.30
N ALA A 291 -0.80 -20.96 12.37
CA ALA A 291 0.14 -22.07 12.47
C ALA A 291 1.57 -21.65 12.90
N GLY A 292 1.82 -20.36 13.13
CA GLY A 292 3.12 -19.79 13.52
C GLY A 292 4.04 -19.40 12.36
N VAL A 293 3.54 -19.38 11.12
CA VAL A 293 4.30 -19.02 9.92
C VAL A 293 3.82 -17.66 9.40
N SER A 294 4.74 -16.69 9.32
CA SER A 294 4.44 -15.37 8.78
C SER A 294 4.55 -15.37 7.26
N LEU A 295 3.47 -14.99 6.57
CA LEU A 295 3.45 -14.82 5.13
C LEU A 295 3.34 -13.34 4.74
N PRO A 296 3.96 -12.92 3.62
CA PRO A 296 3.81 -11.55 3.14
C PRO A 296 2.37 -11.30 2.65
N ARG A 297 2.00 -10.03 2.46
CA ARG A 297 0.60 -9.62 2.26
C ARG A 297 -0.01 -10.05 0.92
N THR A 298 0.77 -10.18 -0.15
CA THR A 298 0.24 -10.37 -1.51
C THR A 298 0.53 -11.77 -2.02
N THR A 299 -0.39 -12.35 -2.80
CA THR A 299 -0.24 -13.67 -3.43
C THR A 299 1.09 -13.80 -4.20
N TYR A 300 1.48 -12.74 -4.94
CA TYR A 300 2.73 -12.71 -5.70
C TYR A 300 4.01 -12.73 -4.85
N THR A 301 3.93 -12.27 -3.59
CA THR A 301 5.05 -12.38 -2.65
C THR A 301 4.96 -13.68 -1.84
N GLN A 302 3.74 -14.16 -1.55
CA GLN A 302 3.50 -15.42 -0.85
C GLN A 302 4.01 -16.64 -1.64
N ILE A 303 3.81 -16.68 -2.96
CA ILE A 303 4.31 -17.77 -3.82
C ILE A 303 5.85 -17.92 -3.75
N ASN A 304 6.57 -16.87 -3.39
CA ASN A 304 8.03 -16.89 -3.25
C ASN A 304 8.49 -17.12 -1.79
N ALA A 305 7.55 -17.23 -0.84
CA ALA A 305 7.86 -17.40 0.57
C ALA A 305 8.08 -18.86 0.99
N GLY A 306 7.71 -19.84 0.17
CA GLY A 306 7.80 -21.28 0.47
C GLY A 306 8.53 -22.10 -0.60
N GLN A 307 8.53 -23.42 -0.43
CA GLN A 307 9.12 -24.35 -1.39
C GLN A 307 8.15 -24.63 -2.53
N ARG A 308 8.61 -24.49 -3.79
CA ARG A 308 7.81 -24.86 -4.95
C ARG A 308 7.67 -26.38 -5.03
N VAL A 309 6.44 -26.85 -5.23
CA VAL A 309 6.09 -28.25 -5.42
C VAL A 309 5.37 -28.41 -6.76
N SER A 310 5.59 -29.54 -7.43
CA SER A 310 4.89 -29.87 -8.66
C SER A 310 3.42 -30.21 -8.39
N ARG A 311 2.58 -30.20 -9.43
CA ARG A 311 1.16 -30.60 -9.29
C ARG A 311 1.00 -32.04 -8.76
N SER A 312 1.90 -32.94 -9.12
CA SER A 312 1.93 -34.33 -8.63
C SER A 312 2.30 -34.45 -7.15
N GLU A 313 2.86 -33.41 -6.55
CA GLU A 313 3.31 -33.38 -5.15
C GLU A 313 2.39 -32.53 -4.26
N LEU A 314 1.19 -32.17 -4.74
CA LEU A 314 0.22 -31.43 -3.94
C LEU A 314 -0.18 -32.23 -2.69
N ALA A 315 0.06 -31.65 -1.53
CA ALA A 315 -0.32 -32.18 -0.22
C ALA A 315 -1.31 -31.23 0.48
N PRO A 316 -2.11 -31.70 1.46
CA PRO A 316 -2.97 -30.81 2.27
C PRO A 316 -2.17 -29.64 2.85
N ALA A 317 -2.78 -28.45 2.84
CA ALA A 317 -2.15 -27.15 3.15
C ALA A 317 -1.17 -26.58 2.09
N THR A 318 -0.95 -27.25 0.97
CA THR A 318 -0.29 -26.61 -0.18
C THR A 318 -1.26 -25.60 -0.79
N TRP A 319 -0.82 -24.36 -1.00
CA TRP A 319 -1.64 -23.37 -1.71
C TRP A 319 -1.23 -23.28 -3.18
N CYS A 320 -2.24 -23.16 -4.03
CA CYS A 320 -2.09 -23.06 -5.47
C CYS A 320 -2.27 -21.60 -5.90
N SER A 321 -1.38 -21.10 -6.76
CA SER A 321 -1.58 -19.82 -7.45
C SER A 321 -1.66 -20.05 -8.95
N SER A 322 -2.61 -19.40 -9.62
CA SER A 322 -2.72 -19.38 -11.07
C SER A 322 -1.86 -18.24 -11.63
N THR A 323 -0.71 -18.56 -12.24
CA THR A 323 0.05 -17.62 -13.05
C THR A 323 -0.55 -17.49 -14.46
N PRO A 324 -0.65 -16.29 -15.06
CA PRO A 324 -1.06 -16.15 -16.44
C PRO A 324 -0.01 -16.73 -17.39
N GLY A 325 -0.42 -17.57 -18.35
CA GLY A 325 0.41 -17.98 -19.50
C GLY A 325 1.27 -19.24 -19.34
N SER A 326 1.25 -19.93 -18.20
CA SER A 326 1.96 -21.20 -18.03
C SER A 326 0.98 -22.37 -17.83
N ALA A 327 1.04 -23.37 -18.73
CA ALA A 327 0.31 -24.65 -18.56
C ALA A 327 0.67 -25.39 -17.25
N THR A 328 1.78 -25.00 -16.62
CA THR A 328 2.25 -25.38 -15.29
C THR A 328 1.79 -24.35 -14.25
N SER A 329 0.85 -24.72 -13.38
CA SER A 329 0.60 -23.97 -12.14
C SER A 329 1.70 -24.33 -11.15
N ALA A 330 2.51 -23.33 -10.74
CA ALA A 330 3.45 -23.51 -9.66
C ALA A 330 2.69 -23.46 -8.33
N SER A 331 2.81 -24.51 -7.51
CA SER A 331 2.19 -24.59 -6.19
C SER A 331 3.29 -24.42 -5.14
N THR A 332 2.98 -23.79 -4.01
CA THR A 332 3.99 -23.49 -2.98
C THR A 332 3.56 -24.10 -1.66
N SER A 333 4.46 -24.88 -1.06
CA SER A 333 4.29 -25.46 0.25
C SER A 333 5.03 -24.60 1.28
N ALA A 334 4.31 -24.09 2.29
CA ALA A 334 4.92 -23.54 3.50
C ALA A 334 5.31 -24.62 4.52
N ALA A 335 5.04 -25.90 4.23
CA ALA A 335 5.25 -26.98 5.19
C ALA A 335 6.74 -27.26 5.51
N ALA A 336 7.69 -26.58 4.86
CA ALA A 336 9.11 -26.90 4.87
C ALA A 336 10.01 -26.02 5.77
N ARG A 337 9.46 -25.18 6.66
CA ARG A 337 10.23 -24.52 7.73
C ARG A 337 9.42 -24.48 9.02
#